data_AF-A0A520C1E1-F1
#
_entry.id   AF-A0A520C1E1-F1
#
_cell.length_a   1.000
_cell.length_b   1.000
_cell.length_c   1.000
_cell.angle_alpha   90.00
_cell.angle_beta   90.00
_cell.angle_gamma   90.00
#
_symmetry.space_group_name_H-M   'P 1'
#
loop_
_entity.id
_entity.type
_entity.pdbx_description
1 polymer ?
#
loop_
_entity_poly.entity_id
_entity_poly.type
_entity_poly.pdbx_seq_one_letter_code
_entity_poly.pdbx_strand_id
1 'polypeptide(L)'
;MQKFPTNIQIKFFKLLNNELSVEDFEQWVYKTTEIETHFDPADYIEFISLNFKDRHFIHEMKKIVDKYLDYGEFEKRKIDKVLNDLINKTDDFAKSLIATYDLYCDGYGFLDNIGLGYGLTFANEFYEFADWTKLSSEHKNERIEATYDGVKFEAEKVRDWLEKKKVVLTGEVDDIGHFDYIDNRKTQEKKPTGYSVMNLDEQKSTTYNSTLPKAGPSWWQKLFGSE
;
A
#
# COMPACT_ATOMS: atom_id res chain seq x y z
N MET A 1 -19.15 14.46 8.72
CA MET A 1 -18.09 14.94 9.64
C MET A 1 -16.87 15.29 8.81
N GLN A 2 -16.18 16.39 9.13
CA GLN A 2 -15.02 16.83 8.37
C GLN A 2 -13.82 15.94 8.68
N LYS A 3 -13.14 15.43 7.63
CA LYS A 3 -11.89 14.67 7.79
C LYS A 3 -10.75 15.61 8.15
N PHE A 4 -9.74 15.10 8.86
CA PHE A 4 -8.55 15.88 9.16
C PHE A 4 -7.81 16.32 7.88
N PRO A 5 -7.09 17.45 7.91
CA PRO A 5 -6.14 17.80 6.86
C PRO A 5 -5.09 16.70 6.63
N THR A 6 -4.58 16.61 5.41
CA THR A 6 -3.60 15.60 4.97
C THR A 6 -2.38 15.50 5.87
N ASN A 7 -1.77 16.61 6.25
CA ASN A 7 -0.59 16.66 7.12
C ASN A 7 -0.86 16.08 8.52
N ILE A 8 -2.06 16.29 9.06
CA ILE A 8 -2.50 15.74 10.34
C ILE A 8 -2.76 14.24 10.20
N GLN A 9 -3.53 13.84 9.19
CA GLN A 9 -3.81 12.43 8.91
C GLN A 9 -2.52 11.60 8.77
N ILE A 10 -1.51 12.11 8.05
CA ILE A 10 -0.22 11.44 7.88
C ILE A 10 0.43 11.08 9.22
N LYS A 11 0.35 11.96 10.23
CA LYS A 11 0.94 11.69 11.55
C LYS A 11 0.24 10.55 12.28
N PHE A 12 -1.09 10.49 12.20
CA PHE A 12 -1.86 9.38 12.73
C PHE A 12 -1.54 8.07 12.01
N PHE A 13 -1.51 8.06 10.68
CA PHE A 13 -1.21 6.85 9.92
C PHE A 13 0.22 6.33 10.15
N LYS A 14 1.21 7.22 10.25
CA LYS A 14 2.58 6.83 10.63
C LYS A 14 2.61 6.12 11.97
N LEU A 15 1.90 6.64 12.97
CA LEU A 15 1.78 5.97 14.27
C LEU A 15 1.08 4.61 14.14
N LEU A 16 -0.05 4.53 13.43
CA LEU A 16 -0.81 3.28 13.24
C LEU A 16 -0.01 2.19 12.50
N ASN A 17 0.93 2.59 11.64
CA ASN A 17 1.82 1.69 10.89
C ASN A 17 3.15 1.40 11.60
N ASN A 18 3.33 1.87 12.85
CA ASN A 18 4.60 1.78 13.60
C ASN A 18 5.79 2.48 12.91
N GLU A 19 5.55 3.46 12.05
CA GLU A 19 6.56 4.32 11.42
C GLU A 19 6.92 5.53 12.29
N LEU A 20 6.16 5.77 13.36
CA LEU A 20 6.37 6.82 14.34
C LEU A 20 6.17 6.24 15.73
N SER A 21 7.10 6.49 16.65
CA SER A 21 6.97 6.06 18.04
C SER A 21 5.82 6.79 18.73
N VAL A 22 5.27 6.18 19.79
CA VAL A 22 4.22 6.82 20.59
C VAL A 22 4.76 8.08 21.26
N GLU A 23 6.02 8.06 21.70
CA GLU A 23 6.71 9.20 22.29
C GLU A 23 6.84 10.36 21.31
N ASP A 24 7.31 10.11 20.08
CA ASP A 24 7.44 11.15 19.06
C ASP A 24 6.08 11.71 18.63
N PHE A 25 5.06 10.84 18.59
CA PHE A 25 3.69 11.23 18.32
C PHE A 25 3.14 12.13 19.44
N GLU A 26 3.33 11.77 20.70
CA GLU A 26 2.93 12.59 21.87
C GLU A 26 3.58 13.98 21.80
N GLN A 27 4.89 14.04 21.53
CA GLN A 27 5.59 15.31 21.38
C GLN A 27 5.04 16.16 20.22
N TRP A 28 4.64 15.51 19.13
CA TRP A 28 4.00 16.19 18.01
C TRP A 28 2.62 16.75 18.38
N VAL A 29 1.80 15.98 19.12
CA VAL A 29 0.47 16.42 19.59
C VAL A 29 0.60 17.70 20.43
N TYR A 30 1.50 17.72 21.43
CA TYR A 30 1.66 18.90 22.28
C TYR A 30 2.24 20.13 21.58
N LYS A 31 2.92 19.95 20.44
CA LYS A 31 3.48 21.06 19.65
C LYS A 31 2.51 21.62 18.61
N THR A 32 1.50 20.84 18.20
CA THR A 32 0.65 21.17 17.06
C THR A 32 -0.72 21.63 17.52
N THR A 33 -0.84 22.92 17.86
CA THR A 33 -2.09 23.51 18.34
C THR A 33 -3.20 23.57 17.29
N GLU A 34 -2.86 23.51 16.00
CA GLU A 34 -3.83 23.48 14.90
C GLU A 34 -4.78 22.27 14.98
N ILE A 35 -4.35 21.16 15.60
CA ILE A 35 -5.15 19.94 15.69
C ILE A 35 -6.49 20.16 16.42
N GLU A 36 -6.51 21.03 17.43
CA GLU A 36 -7.70 21.39 18.21
C GLU A 36 -8.83 21.91 17.31
N THR A 37 -8.47 22.65 16.25
CA THR A 37 -9.44 23.27 15.34
C THR A 37 -10.15 22.30 14.42
N HIS A 38 -9.64 21.06 14.32
CA HIS A 38 -10.18 20.03 13.44
C HIS A 38 -10.96 18.93 14.17
N PHE A 39 -10.91 18.92 15.50
CA PHE A 39 -11.72 18.04 16.33
C PHE A 39 -13.05 18.70 16.70
N ASP A 40 -14.08 17.87 16.87
CA ASP A 40 -15.22 18.29 17.67
C ASP A 40 -14.74 18.50 19.13
N PRO A 41 -15.22 19.54 19.85
CA PRO A 41 -14.66 19.92 21.15
C PRO A 41 -14.64 18.79 22.19
N ALA A 42 -15.67 17.93 22.20
CA ALA A 42 -15.74 16.79 23.12
C ALA A 42 -14.66 15.74 22.83
N ASP A 43 -14.46 15.41 21.55
CA ASP A 43 -13.46 14.43 21.12
C ASP A 43 -12.04 14.96 21.35
N TYR A 44 -11.81 16.26 21.19
CA TYR A 44 -10.51 16.86 21.49
C TYR A 44 -10.14 16.69 22.97
N ILE A 45 -11.09 17.00 23.86
CA ILE A 45 -10.89 16.85 25.31
C ILE A 45 -10.62 15.38 25.65
N GLU A 46 -11.36 14.46 25.06
CA GLU A 46 -11.13 13.02 25.25
C GLU A 46 -9.75 12.59 24.74
N PHE A 47 -9.37 13.03 23.53
CA PHE A 47 -8.08 12.71 22.90
C PHE A 47 -6.88 13.23 23.70
N ILE A 48 -6.89 14.50 24.12
CA ILE A 48 -5.78 15.09 24.88
C ILE A 48 -5.69 14.54 26.31
N SER A 49 -6.77 13.90 26.80
CA SER A 49 -6.80 13.24 28.10
C SER A 49 -6.29 11.79 28.05
N LEU A 50 -5.95 11.26 26.88
CA LEU A 50 -5.40 9.91 26.75
C LEU A 50 -4.05 9.78 27.44
N ASN A 51 -3.82 8.65 28.08
CA ASN A 51 -2.52 8.29 28.61
C ASN A 51 -1.66 7.67 27.50
N PHE A 52 -0.77 8.46 26.90
CA PHE A 52 0.16 8.01 25.84
C PHE A 52 1.11 6.90 26.29
N LYS A 53 1.32 6.72 27.60
CA LYS A 53 2.16 5.64 28.15
C LYS A 53 1.40 4.32 28.34
N ASP A 54 0.10 4.31 28.10
CA ASP A 54 -0.70 3.10 28.21
C ASP A 54 -0.42 2.15 27.05
N ARG A 55 -0.27 0.85 27.34
CA ARG A 55 -0.04 -0.18 26.30
C ARG A 55 -1.22 -0.32 25.32
N HIS A 56 -2.41 0.14 25.69
CA HIS A 56 -3.62 0.15 24.89
C HIS A 56 -3.91 1.52 24.27
N PHE A 57 -2.97 2.48 24.36
CA PHE A 57 -3.11 3.84 23.82
C PHE A 57 -3.63 3.84 22.38
N ILE A 58 -3.04 3.04 21.49
CA ILE A 58 -3.47 2.95 20.08
C ILE A 58 -4.94 2.58 19.96
N HIS A 59 -5.40 1.61 20.75
CA HIS A 59 -6.80 1.17 20.70
C HIS A 59 -7.76 2.26 21.18
N GLU A 60 -7.44 2.94 22.28
CA GLU A 60 -8.28 4.03 22.80
C GLU A 60 -8.27 5.25 21.87
N MET A 61 -7.11 5.61 21.31
CA MET A 61 -6.99 6.66 20.32
C MET A 61 -7.90 6.41 19.11
N LYS A 62 -7.86 5.19 18.54
CA LYS A 62 -8.66 4.82 17.37
C LYS A 62 -10.16 5.05 17.56
N LYS A 63 -10.70 4.74 18.74
CA LYS A 63 -12.13 4.97 19.06
C LYS A 63 -12.55 6.43 18.84
N ILE A 64 -11.63 7.36 19.05
CA ILE A 64 -11.87 8.80 18.92
C ILE A 64 -11.56 9.27 17.50
N VAL A 65 -10.40 8.86 16.96
CA VAL A 65 -9.84 9.48 15.74
C VAL A 65 -10.27 8.83 14.44
N ASP A 66 -10.67 7.54 14.43
CA ASP A 66 -10.96 6.80 13.20
C ASP A 66 -12.02 7.50 12.34
N LYS A 67 -13.02 8.12 12.97
CA LYS A 67 -14.07 8.88 12.27
C LYS A 67 -13.51 10.10 11.51
N TYR A 68 -12.39 10.67 11.95
CA TYR A 68 -11.71 11.81 11.30
C TYR A 68 -10.66 11.39 10.26
N LEU A 69 -10.26 10.13 10.24
CA LEU A 69 -9.29 9.59 9.29
C LEU A 69 -9.97 9.11 8.00
N ASP A 70 -9.28 9.31 6.88
CA ASP A 70 -9.71 8.85 5.56
C ASP A 70 -8.76 7.74 5.10
N TYR A 71 -9.11 6.50 5.48
CA TYR A 71 -8.31 5.31 5.15
C TYR A 71 -8.27 5.05 3.64
N GLY A 72 -9.34 5.34 2.91
CA GLY A 72 -9.38 5.20 1.46
C GLY A 72 -8.40 6.15 0.77
N GLU A 73 -8.39 7.42 1.17
CA GLU A 73 -7.43 8.42 0.67
C GLU A 73 -5.98 8.09 1.09
N PHE A 74 -5.78 7.50 2.27
CA PHE A 74 -4.46 7.04 2.71
C PHE A 74 -3.92 5.91 1.82
N GLU A 75 -4.71 4.85 1.61
CA GLU A 75 -4.31 3.77 0.70
C GLU A 75 -4.11 4.29 -0.72
N LYS A 76 -4.88 5.30 -1.15
CA LYS A 76 -4.69 5.92 -2.47
C LYS A 76 -3.33 6.57 -2.57
N ARG A 77 -2.88 7.31 -1.56
CA ARG A 77 -1.53 7.92 -1.54
C ARG A 77 -0.41 6.89 -1.57
N LYS A 78 -0.58 5.79 -0.84
CA LYS A 78 0.36 4.67 -0.83
C LYS A 78 0.52 4.11 -2.24
N ILE A 79 -0.59 3.85 -2.94
CA ILE A 79 -0.58 3.34 -4.31
C ILE A 79 -0.07 4.40 -5.29
N ASP A 80 -0.49 5.66 -5.17
CA ASP A 80 -0.02 6.76 -6.02
C ASP A 80 1.50 6.94 -5.94
N LYS A 81 2.11 6.76 -4.76
CA LYS A 81 3.58 6.79 -4.61
C LYS A 81 4.22 5.70 -5.47
N VAL A 82 3.76 4.45 -5.33
CA VAL A 82 4.25 3.31 -6.10
C VAL A 82 4.09 3.55 -7.60
N LEU A 83 2.90 4.00 -8.04
CA LEU A 83 2.64 4.29 -9.45
C LEU A 83 3.53 5.43 -9.97
N ASN A 84 3.78 6.47 -9.19
CA ASN A 84 4.65 7.57 -9.58
C ASN A 84 6.10 7.13 -9.77
N ASP A 85 6.61 6.25 -8.91
CA ASP A 85 7.96 5.68 -9.07
C ASP A 85 8.07 4.88 -10.37
N LEU A 86 7.04 4.11 -10.70
CA LEU A 86 6.97 3.33 -11.94
C LEU A 86 6.85 4.19 -13.20
N ILE A 87 6.00 5.21 -13.18
CA ILE A 87 5.70 6.05 -14.35
C ILE A 87 6.86 6.99 -14.67
N ASN A 88 7.54 7.50 -13.64
CA ASN A 88 8.62 8.47 -13.80
C ASN A 88 10.01 7.84 -13.79
N LYS A 89 10.11 6.51 -13.63
CA LYS A 89 11.38 5.77 -13.52
C LYS A 89 12.31 6.40 -12.46
N THR A 90 11.80 6.56 -11.25
CA THR A 90 12.61 7.09 -10.13
C THR A 90 13.65 6.04 -9.69
N ASP A 91 14.58 6.43 -8.81
CA ASP A 91 15.55 5.50 -8.22
C ASP A 91 14.88 4.34 -7.46
N ASP A 92 13.63 4.53 -7.02
CA ASP A 92 12.80 3.52 -6.36
C ASP A 92 12.04 2.60 -7.34
N PHE A 93 12.20 2.76 -8.67
CA PHE A 93 11.45 1.99 -9.68
C PHE A 93 11.43 0.48 -9.39
N ALA A 94 12.59 -0.14 -9.19
CA ALA A 94 12.70 -1.58 -8.97
C ALA A 94 12.02 -2.02 -7.67
N LYS A 95 12.17 -1.22 -6.60
CA LYS A 95 11.54 -1.47 -5.30
C LYS A 95 10.01 -1.37 -5.42
N SER A 96 9.53 -0.32 -6.06
CA SER A 96 8.09 -0.09 -6.28
C SER A 96 7.50 -1.15 -7.22
N LEU A 97 8.24 -1.63 -8.23
CA LEU A 97 7.80 -2.70 -9.11
C LEU A 97 7.60 -4.01 -8.34
N ILE A 98 8.57 -4.40 -7.51
CA ILE A 98 8.45 -5.60 -6.69
C ILE A 98 7.27 -5.46 -5.72
N ALA A 99 7.14 -4.30 -5.05
CA ALA A 99 6.07 -4.06 -4.09
C ALA A 99 4.65 -4.18 -4.68
N THR A 100 4.47 -4.05 -6.01
CA THR A 100 3.15 -4.26 -6.63
C THR A 100 2.64 -5.70 -6.52
N TYR A 101 3.53 -6.68 -6.43
CA TYR A 101 3.14 -8.08 -6.21
C TYR A 101 2.57 -8.27 -4.81
N ASP A 102 3.16 -7.63 -3.82
CA ASP A 102 2.70 -7.71 -2.44
C ASP A 102 1.43 -6.93 -2.22
N LEU A 103 1.32 -5.74 -2.83
CA LEU A 103 0.04 -5.03 -2.85
C LEU A 103 -1.06 -5.89 -3.47
N TYR A 104 -0.77 -6.58 -4.57
CA TYR A 104 -1.71 -7.54 -5.15
C TYR A 104 -2.09 -8.64 -4.13
N CYS A 105 -1.11 -9.23 -3.43
CA CYS A 105 -1.34 -10.22 -2.38
C CYS A 105 -2.12 -9.65 -1.18
N ASP A 106 -1.93 -8.38 -0.86
CA ASP A 106 -2.63 -7.65 0.21
C ASP A 106 -4.08 -7.30 -0.17
N GLY A 107 -4.58 -7.74 -1.33
CA GLY A 107 -5.97 -7.55 -1.76
C GLY A 107 -6.15 -6.55 -2.89
N TYR A 108 -5.12 -5.83 -3.33
CA TYR A 108 -5.21 -4.87 -4.45
C TYR A 108 -5.26 -5.58 -5.81
N GLY A 109 -6.31 -6.38 -6.04
CA GLY A 109 -6.46 -7.22 -7.23
C GLY A 109 -6.42 -6.47 -8.56
N PHE A 110 -6.75 -5.17 -8.58
CA PHE A 110 -6.61 -4.34 -9.78
C PHE A 110 -5.14 -4.06 -10.17
N LEU A 111 -4.16 -4.43 -9.34
CA LEU A 111 -2.73 -4.38 -9.66
C LEU A 111 -2.22 -5.66 -10.33
N ASP A 112 -3.07 -6.67 -10.57
CA ASP A 112 -2.71 -7.96 -11.14
C ASP A 112 -1.74 -7.90 -12.33
N ASN A 113 -1.99 -7.03 -13.32
CA ASN A 113 -1.13 -6.87 -14.48
C ASN A 113 0.29 -6.44 -14.11
N ILE A 114 0.42 -5.51 -13.17
CA ILE A 114 1.73 -5.00 -12.73
C ILE A 114 2.36 -6.02 -11.78
N GLY A 115 1.64 -6.45 -10.74
CA GLY A 115 2.13 -7.35 -9.71
C GLY A 115 2.49 -8.74 -10.21
N LEU A 116 1.60 -9.40 -10.97
CA LEU A 116 1.87 -10.75 -11.51
C LEU A 116 2.66 -10.71 -12.81
N GLY A 117 2.31 -9.80 -13.71
CA GLY A 117 2.93 -9.72 -15.04
C GLY A 117 4.39 -9.25 -14.99
N TYR A 118 4.68 -8.26 -14.14
CA TYR A 118 5.99 -7.62 -14.08
C TYR A 118 6.67 -7.73 -12.71
N GLY A 119 5.98 -7.48 -11.60
CA GLY A 119 6.55 -7.47 -10.25
C GLY A 119 7.12 -8.83 -9.86
N LEU A 120 6.32 -9.89 -9.97
CA LEU A 120 6.73 -11.26 -9.68
C LEU A 120 7.85 -11.74 -10.62
N THR A 121 7.73 -11.48 -11.93
CA THR A 121 8.73 -11.90 -12.90
C THR A 121 10.06 -11.18 -12.68
N PHE A 122 10.02 -9.88 -12.39
CA PHE A 122 11.18 -9.07 -12.04
C PHE A 122 11.83 -9.54 -10.74
N ALA A 123 11.03 -9.91 -9.72
CA ALA A 123 11.51 -10.39 -8.43
C ALA A 123 12.08 -11.82 -8.49
N ASN A 124 11.47 -12.72 -9.25
CA ASN A 124 11.85 -14.15 -9.30
C ASN A 124 13.28 -14.40 -9.81
N GLU A 125 13.89 -13.40 -10.44
CA GLU A 125 15.30 -13.45 -10.83
C GLU A 125 16.26 -13.17 -9.65
N PHE A 126 15.73 -12.86 -8.47
CA PHE A 126 16.48 -12.62 -7.23
C PHE A 126 15.93 -13.47 -6.08
N TYR A 127 16.80 -14.06 -5.27
CA TYR A 127 16.37 -14.74 -4.04
C TYR A 127 16.00 -13.71 -2.96
N GLU A 128 16.73 -12.59 -2.90
CA GLU A 128 16.45 -11.44 -2.03
C GLU A 128 16.69 -10.10 -2.75
N PHE A 129 16.03 -9.02 -2.33
CA PHE A 129 16.30 -7.67 -2.85
C PHE A 129 17.77 -7.23 -2.64
N ALA A 130 18.45 -7.78 -1.64
CA ALA A 130 19.88 -7.57 -1.43
C ALA A 130 20.73 -8.05 -2.62
N ASP A 131 20.24 -8.96 -3.45
CA ASP A 131 20.96 -9.38 -4.66
C ASP A 131 20.80 -8.36 -5.79
N TRP A 132 19.65 -7.70 -5.88
CA TRP A 132 19.45 -6.55 -6.78
C TRP A 132 20.45 -5.42 -6.46
N THR A 133 20.65 -5.10 -5.18
CA THR A 133 21.52 -3.97 -4.80
C THR A 133 22.98 -4.20 -5.19
N LYS A 134 23.43 -5.45 -5.27
CA LYS A 134 24.78 -5.85 -5.69
C LYS A 134 25.05 -5.73 -7.19
N LEU A 135 24.01 -5.60 -8.02
CA LEU A 135 24.19 -5.42 -9.46
C LEU A 135 24.85 -4.08 -9.79
N SER A 136 25.66 -4.08 -10.86
CA SER A 136 26.19 -2.85 -11.45
C SER A 136 25.05 -1.97 -11.97
N SER A 137 25.29 -0.66 -12.03
CA SER A 137 24.30 0.28 -12.57
C SER A 137 23.91 -0.03 -14.02
N GLU A 138 24.84 -0.55 -14.82
CA GLU A 138 24.59 -0.97 -16.21
C GLU A 138 23.57 -2.11 -16.28
N HIS A 139 23.80 -3.22 -15.54
CA HIS A 139 22.85 -4.34 -15.51
C HIS A 139 21.50 -3.95 -14.90
N LYS A 140 21.48 -3.05 -13.90
CA LYS A 140 20.23 -2.52 -13.34
C LYS A 140 19.44 -1.78 -14.41
N ASN A 141 20.10 -0.90 -15.16
CA ASN A 141 19.47 -0.12 -16.22
C ASN A 141 18.95 -1.02 -17.34
N GLU A 142 19.75 -1.96 -17.85
CA GLU A 142 19.32 -2.89 -18.91
C GLU A 142 18.03 -3.62 -18.55
N ARG A 143 17.91 -4.10 -17.30
CA ARG A 143 16.72 -4.80 -16.81
C ARG A 143 15.50 -3.88 -16.69
N ILE A 144 15.71 -2.65 -16.19
CA ILE A 144 14.64 -1.66 -16.12
C ILE A 144 14.16 -1.33 -17.53
N GLU A 145 15.06 -1.03 -18.46
CA GLU A 145 14.69 -0.71 -19.85
C GLU A 145 13.93 -1.84 -20.54
N ALA A 146 14.29 -3.10 -20.28
CA ALA A 146 13.62 -4.26 -20.88
C ALA A 146 12.12 -4.37 -20.53
N THR A 147 11.69 -3.78 -19.41
CA THR A 147 10.30 -3.90 -18.91
C THR A 147 9.55 -2.56 -18.84
N TYR A 148 10.28 -1.45 -18.87
CA TYR A 148 9.77 -0.12 -18.51
C TYR A 148 8.52 0.30 -19.29
N ASP A 149 8.52 0.19 -20.62
CA ASP A 149 7.39 0.68 -21.42
C ASP A 149 6.08 -0.05 -21.08
N GLY A 150 6.15 -1.36 -20.84
CA GLY A 150 4.99 -2.16 -20.42
C GLY A 150 4.52 -1.82 -19.01
N VAL A 151 5.46 -1.70 -18.07
CA VAL A 151 5.17 -1.30 -16.69
C VAL A 151 4.55 0.09 -16.63
N LYS A 152 5.12 1.05 -17.35
CA LYS A 152 4.61 2.43 -17.42
C LYS A 152 3.20 2.45 -17.97
N PHE A 153 2.92 1.74 -19.06
CA PHE A 153 1.60 1.68 -19.66
C PHE A 153 0.54 1.15 -18.67
N GLU A 154 0.81 0.05 -17.97
CA GLU A 154 -0.12 -0.49 -16.98
C GLU A 154 -0.24 0.41 -15.74
N ALA A 155 0.86 1.04 -15.29
CA ALA A 155 0.83 1.98 -14.17
C ALA A 155 0.00 3.23 -14.48
N GLU A 156 0.13 3.80 -15.69
CA GLU A 156 -0.70 4.92 -16.15
C GLU A 156 -2.18 4.55 -16.21
N LYS A 157 -2.48 3.32 -16.67
CA LYS A 157 -3.85 2.78 -16.70
C LYS A 157 -4.45 2.61 -15.31
N VAL A 158 -3.68 2.11 -14.34
CA VAL A 158 -4.12 2.02 -12.94
C VAL A 158 -4.34 3.41 -12.34
N ARG A 159 -3.43 4.36 -12.57
CA ARG A 159 -3.61 5.75 -12.12
C ARG A 159 -4.90 6.35 -12.66
N ASP A 160 -5.16 6.13 -13.95
CA ASP A 160 -6.41 6.51 -14.61
C ASP A 160 -7.65 5.91 -13.94
N TRP A 161 -7.58 4.66 -13.47
CA TRP A 161 -8.68 4.02 -12.75
C TRP A 161 -8.97 4.67 -11.41
N LEU A 162 -7.93 5.04 -10.66
CA LEU A 162 -8.05 5.74 -9.38
C LEU A 162 -8.60 7.15 -9.58
N GLU A 163 -8.04 7.92 -10.52
CA GLU A 163 -8.45 9.30 -10.80
C GLU A 163 -9.90 9.38 -11.30
N LYS A 164 -10.32 8.44 -12.15
CA LYS A 164 -11.68 8.38 -12.70
C LYS A 164 -12.66 7.66 -11.78
N LYS A 165 -12.24 7.29 -10.55
CA LYS A 165 -13.05 6.54 -9.57
C LYS A 165 -13.64 5.23 -10.13
N LYS A 166 -12.94 4.63 -11.10
CA LYS A 166 -13.23 3.28 -11.58
C LYS A 166 -12.79 2.25 -10.54
N VAL A 167 -11.76 2.57 -9.78
CA VAL A 167 -11.38 1.87 -8.54
C VAL A 167 -11.45 2.90 -7.42
N VAL A 168 -12.14 2.57 -6.33
CA VAL A 168 -12.22 3.41 -5.13
C VAL A 168 -11.77 2.60 -3.93
N LEU A 169 -10.66 3.01 -3.33
CA LEU A 169 -10.10 2.35 -2.16
C LEU A 169 -10.91 2.75 -0.93
N THR A 170 -11.24 1.76 -0.10
CA THR A 170 -12.03 1.98 1.11
C THR A 170 -11.12 2.09 2.35
N GLY A 171 -9.98 1.40 2.30
CA GLY A 171 -9.11 1.18 3.45
C GLY A 171 -9.68 0.20 4.48
N GLU A 172 -10.82 -0.43 4.17
CA GLU A 172 -11.35 -1.56 4.93
C GLU A 172 -10.54 -2.81 4.62
N VAL A 173 -10.47 -3.73 5.59
CA VAL A 173 -9.79 -5.02 5.45
C VAL A 173 -10.75 -6.15 5.77
N ASP A 174 -10.64 -7.25 5.04
CA ASP A 174 -11.41 -8.48 5.30
C ASP A 174 -10.88 -9.25 6.53
N ASP A 175 -11.56 -10.36 6.86
CA ASP A 175 -11.24 -11.20 8.03
C ASP A 175 -9.81 -11.81 7.99
N ILE A 176 -9.18 -11.85 6.82
CA ILE A 176 -7.82 -12.37 6.62
C ILE A 176 -6.80 -11.26 6.34
N GLY A 177 -7.22 -9.99 6.40
CA GLY A 177 -6.36 -8.82 6.30
C GLY A 177 -6.15 -8.27 4.90
N HIS A 178 -6.95 -8.68 3.90
CA HIS A 178 -6.89 -8.09 2.56
C HIS A 178 -7.69 -6.81 2.46
N PHE A 179 -7.13 -5.80 1.80
CA PHE A 179 -7.78 -4.52 1.57
C PHE A 179 -8.92 -4.63 0.55
N ASP A 180 -10.06 -4.04 0.89
CA ASP A 180 -11.23 -3.98 0.02
C ASP A 180 -11.29 -2.68 -0.80
N TYR A 181 -11.89 -2.77 -1.98
CA TYR A 181 -12.05 -1.67 -2.90
C TYR A 181 -13.30 -1.84 -3.78
N ILE A 182 -13.91 -0.72 -4.13
CA ILE A 182 -15.06 -0.71 -5.05
C ILE A 182 -14.52 -0.66 -6.49
N ASP A 183 -14.82 -1.70 -7.27
CA ASP A 183 -14.37 -1.84 -8.66
C ASP A 183 -15.51 -1.62 -9.68
N ASN A 184 -15.63 -0.37 -10.11
CA ASN A 184 -16.56 0.12 -11.13
C ASN A 184 -16.02 -0.03 -12.58
N ARG A 185 -14.88 -0.69 -12.80
CA ARG A 185 -14.36 -0.95 -14.15
C ARG A 185 -15.32 -1.84 -14.94
N LYS A 186 -15.39 -1.64 -16.26
CA LYS A 186 -16.15 -2.53 -17.15
C LYS A 186 -15.45 -3.90 -17.24
N THR A 187 -16.19 -4.97 -17.51
CA THR A 187 -15.64 -6.33 -17.64
C THR A 187 -14.48 -6.43 -18.64
N GLN A 188 -14.49 -5.64 -19.72
CA GLN A 188 -13.39 -5.60 -20.68
C GLN A 188 -12.09 -5.03 -20.09
N GLU A 189 -12.19 -4.09 -19.15
CA GLU A 189 -11.05 -3.45 -18.49
C GLU A 189 -10.45 -4.32 -17.38
N LYS A 190 -11.21 -5.31 -16.89
CA LYS A 190 -10.78 -6.30 -15.88
C LYS A 190 -10.05 -7.50 -16.49
N LYS A 191 -9.93 -7.58 -17.81
CA LYS A 191 -9.21 -8.68 -18.47
C LYS A 191 -7.69 -8.48 -18.29
N PRO A 192 -6.96 -9.52 -17.87
CA PRO A 192 -5.50 -9.46 -17.78
C PRO A 192 -4.88 -9.11 -19.14
N THR A 193 -3.93 -8.18 -19.11
CA THR A 193 -3.09 -7.78 -20.24
C THR A 193 -1.62 -8.07 -19.98
N GLY A 194 -1.22 -8.23 -18.70
CA GLY A 194 0.16 -8.53 -18.28
C GLY A 194 0.49 -10.02 -18.18
N TYR A 195 -0.51 -10.93 -18.22
CA TYR A 195 -0.29 -12.37 -18.12
C TYR A 195 -1.40 -13.18 -18.81
N SER A 196 -1.12 -14.45 -19.10
CA SER A 196 -2.09 -15.38 -19.69
C SER A 196 -2.78 -16.20 -18.60
N VAL A 197 -4.11 -16.23 -18.60
CA VAL A 197 -4.89 -17.13 -17.72
C VAL A 197 -5.04 -18.47 -18.43
N MET A 198 -4.49 -19.54 -17.84
CA MET A 198 -4.83 -20.90 -18.29
C MET A 198 -6.24 -21.23 -17.82
N ASN A 199 -7.16 -21.47 -18.76
CA ASN A 199 -8.43 -22.11 -18.44
C ASN A 199 -8.13 -23.57 -18.11
N LEU A 200 -8.06 -23.89 -16.82
CA LEU A 200 -8.07 -25.27 -16.37
C LEU A 200 -9.51 -25.78 -16.55
N ASP A 201 -9.73 -26.63 -17.55
CA ASP A 201 -10.96 -27.40 -17.64
C ASP A 201 -11.23 -28.06 -16.28
N GLU A 202 -12.45 -27.93 -15.76
CA GLU A 202 -12.89 -28.29 -14.40
C GLU A 202 -12.64 -29.76 -13.98
N GLN A 203 -12.05 -30.61 -14.84
CA GLN A 203 -11.88 -32.04 -14.60
C GLN A 203 -10.51 -32.49 -14.11
N LYS A 204 -9.57 -31.60 -13.77
CA LYS A 204 -8.35 -32.01 -13.05
C LYS A 204 -8.03 -31.10 -11.88
N SER A 205 -8.91 -31.11 -10.88
CA SER A 205 -8.53 -30.80 -9.50
C SER A 205 -7.48 -31.83 -9.04
N THR A 206 -6.22 -31.50 -9.26
CA THR A 206 -5.11 -32.10 -8.53
C THR A 206 -4.72 -31.05 -7.50
N THR A 207 -5.10 -31.28 -6.25
CA THR A 207 -4.69 -30.47 -5.10
C THR A 207 -3.17 -30.37 -5.07
N TYR A 208 -2.63 -29.22 -5.47
CA TYR A 208 -1.27 -28.84 -5.15
C TYR A 208 -1.28 -28.30 -3.72
N ASN A 209 -0.78 -29.10 -2.78
CA ASN A 209 -0.41 -28.59 -1.47
C ASN A 209 0.80 -27.67 -1.67
N SER A 210 0.54 -26.36 -1.68
CA SER A 210 1.58 -25.34 -1.58
C SER A 210 2.36 -25.57 -0.29
N THR A 211 3.64 -25.92 -0.41
CA THR A 211 4.61 -25.95 0.69
C THR A 211 5.28 -24.60 0.88
N LEU A 212 4.76 -23.52 0.28
CA LEU A 212 5.30 -22.19 0.51
C LEU A 212 5.02 -21.83 1.97
N PRO A 213 6.05 -21.47 2.75
CA PRO A 213 5.85 -21.04 4.12
C PRO A 213 4.89 -19.86 4.13
N LYS A 214 3.94 -19.85 5.07
CA LYS A 214 3.11 -18.67 5.35
C LYS A 214 4.04 -17.46 5.45
N ALA A 215 3.79 -16.44 4.63
CA ALA A 215 4.59 -15.23 4.62
C ALA A 215 4.67 -14.72 6.07
N GLY A 216 5.91 -14.66 6.59
CA GLY A 216 6.18 -13.90 7.81
C GLY A 216 5.89 -12.41 7.58
N PRO A 217 6.05 -11.55 8.59
CA PRO A 217 5.82 -10.12 8.42
C PRO A 217 6.60 -9.57 7.22
N SER A 218 5.88 -9.28 6.14
CA SER A 218 5.88 -7.97 5.52
C SER A 218 7.26 -7.30 5.37
N TRP A 219 8.22 -7.75 4.55
CA TRP A 219 9.54 -7.08 4.55
C TRP A 219 9.49 -5.58 4.17
N TRP A 220 8.39 -5.12 3.56
CA TRP A 220 8.06 -3.71 3.26
C TRP A 220 7.57 -2.90 4.46
N GLN A 221 7.08 -3.53 5.53
CA GLN A 221 6.77 -2.81 6.79
C GLN A 221 8.03 -2.14 7.35
N LYS A 222 9.23 -2.64 7.00
CA LYS A 222 10.52 -2.00 7.29
C LYS A 222 10.94 -0.93 6.26
N LEU A 223 10.31 -0.87 5.08
CA LEU A 223 10.65 0.09 4.02
C LEU A 223 9.94 1.44 4.14
N PHE A 224 8.82 1.49 4.87
CA PHE A 224 8.07 2.72 5.14
C PHE A 224 8.26 3.25 6.57
N GLY A 225 8.81 2.42 7.47
CA GLY A 225 9.04 2.74 8.88
C GLY A 225 10.51 2.82 9.30
N SER A 226 11.33 3.60 8.59
CA SER A 226 12.59 4.12 9.15
C SER A 226 13.19 5.22 8.26
N GLU A 227 13.03 6.47 8.70
CA GLU A 227 14.13 7.43 8.80
C GLU A 227 14.15 7.98 10.23
#